data_AF-A0AAU6F3Y7-F1
#
_entry.id   AF-A0AAU6F3Y7-F1
#
_cell.length_a   1.000
_cell.length_b   1.000
_cell.length_c   1.000
_cell.angle_alpha   90.00
_cell.angle_beta   90.00
_cell.angle_gamma   90.00
#
_symmetry.space_group_name_H-M   'P 1'
#
loop_
_entity.id
_entity.type
_entity.pdbx_description
1 polymer ?
#
loop_
_entity_poly.entity_id
_entity_poly.type
_entity_poly.pdbx_seq_one_letter_code
_entity_poly.pdbx_strand_id
1 'polypeptide(L)'
;MKRAATVTAGIVLAMTASMGAASAAVADSGPPMPDFRGRGLMHVFNSLDYRTHVEVRDVSGTHRNVLWPFSWKVCTQSPAAGTKLDDQSVRIGVVKTDEKCPKKAAADD
;
A
#
# COMPACT_ATOMS: atom_id res chain seq x y z
N MET A 1 48.41 45.34 -56.53
CA MET A 1 48.66 43.97 -56.09
C MET A 1 47.55 43.59 -55.10
N LYS A 2 46.69 42.62 -55.47
CA LYS A 2 45.55 42.12 -54.68
C LYS A 2 46.03 41.13 -53.61
N ARG A 3 45.65 41.33 -52.34
CA ARG A 3 45.44 40.28 -51.29
C ARG A 3 44.42 40.83 -50.29
N ALA A 4 43.13 40.57 -50.51
CA ALA A 4 42.36 39.44 -49.99
C ALA A 4 41.89 39.67 -48.53
N ALA A 5 40.66 40.18 -48.42
CA ALA A 5 39.82 40.08 -47.23
C ALA A 5 39.41 38.62 -47.03
N THR A 6 39.21 38.19 -45.77
CA THR A 6 37.92 37.69 -45.27
C THR A 6 38.06 37.19 -43.83
N VAL A 7 37.12 37.66 -43.01
CA VAL A 7 36.84 37.30 -41.63
C VAL A 7 36.43 35.83 -41.55
N THR A 8 37.14 35.03 -40.75
CA THR A 8 36.64 33.72 -40.29
C THR A 8 36.27 33.81 -38.82
N ALA A 9 34.96 33.95 -38.59
CA ALA A 9 34.34 33.82 -37.30
C ALA A 9 34.59 32.40 -36.74
N GLY A 10 35.29 32.31 -35.62
CA GLY A 10 35.40 31.08 -34.85
C GLY A 10 34.07 30.78 -34.19
N ILE A 11 33.38 29.74 -34.67
CA ILE A 11 32.16 29.20 -34.06
C ILE A 11 32.55 28.56 -32.72
N VAL A 12 32.20 29.21 -31.61
CA VAL A 12 32.24 28.60 -30.28
C VAL A 12 30.98 27.74 -30.16
N LEU A 13 31.12 26.43 -30.39
CA LEU A 13 30.03 25.48 -30.15
C LEU A 13 29.93 25.22 -28.64
N ALA A 14 29.19 26.07 -27.92
CA ALA A 14 28.82 25.81 -26.54
C ALA A 14 27.85 24.61 -26.51
N MET A 15 28.38 23.42 -26.24
CA MET A 15 27.55 22.24 -25.95
C MET A 15 26.89 22.43 -24.58
N THR A 16 25.68 22.97 -24.57
CA THR A 16 24.81 22.94 -23.40
C THR A 16 24.38 21.49 -23.17
N ALA A 17 25.13 20.79 -22.32
CA ALA A 17 24.70 19.51 -21.76
C ALA A 17 23.44 19.76 -20.93
N SER A 18 22.28 19.47 -21.50
CA SER A 18 21.03 19.36 -20.77
C SER A 18 21.13 18.14 -19.86
N MET A 19 21.52 18.35 -18.61
CA MET A 19 21.31 17.38 -17.53
C MET A 19 19.81 17.16 -17.41
N GLY A 20 19.30 16.10 -18.05
CA GLY A 20 17.98 15.59 -17.78
C GLY A 20 17.91 15.26 -16.29
N ALA A 21 17.14 16.04 -15.54
CA ALA A 21 16.77 15.69 -14.19
C ALA A 21 16.04 14.35 -14.28
N ALA A 22 16.66 13.30 -13.74
CA ALA A 22 15.94 12.09 -13.41
C ALA A 22 14.89 12.49 -12.38
N SER A 23 13.64 12.65 -12.79
CA SER A 23 12.52 12.62 -11.86
C SER A 23 12.62 11.28 -11.14
N ALA A 24 13.05 11.30 -9.88
CA ALA A 24 12.77 10.20 -8.99
C ALA A 24 11.25 10.02 -9.05
N ALA A 25 10.79 8.93 -9.66
CA ALA A 25 9.40 8.56 -9.63
C ALA A 25 9.02 8.53 -8.15
N VAL A 26 8.16 9.46 -7.72
CA VAL A 26 7.54 9.33 -6.41
C VAL A 26 6.78 8.02 -6.49
N ALA A 27 7.21 7.02 -5.73
CA ALA A 27 6.40 5.83 -5.57
C ALA A 27 5.08 6.31 -5.00
N ASP A 28 4.02 6.25 -5.81
CA ASP A 28 2.69 6.65 -5.40
C ASP A 28 2.30 5.69 -4.29
N SER A 29 2.40 6.17 -3.05
CA SER A 29 2.17 5.31 -1.89
C SER A 29 0.69 4.98 -1.85
N GLY A 30 0.34 3.71 -1.59
CA GLY A 30 -1.07 3.33 -1.53
C GLY A 30 -1.82 4.03 -0.40
N PRO A 31 -3.17 3.96 -0.40
CA PRO A 31 -3.98 4.63 0.60
C PRO A 31 -3.63 4.14 2.03
N PRO A 32 -3.88 4.96 3.06
CA PRO A 32 -3.68 4.53 4.43
C PRO A 32 -4.67 3.41 4.80
N MET A 33 -4.18 2.44 5.56
CA MET A 33 -4.96 1.31 6.08
C MET A 33 -6.11 1.82 6.96
N PRO A 34 -7.38 1.50 6.63
CA PRO A 34 -8.51 1.88 7.48
C PRO A 34 -8.48 1.20 8.86
N ASP A 35 -9.17 1.79 9.84
CA ASP A 35 -9.42 1.11 11.12
C ASP A 35 -10.65 0.22 11.02
N PHE A 36 -10.41 -1.09 11.01
CA PHE A 36 -11.45 -2.12 10.93
C PHE A 36 -11.80 -2.70 12.30
N ARG A 37 -11.07 -2.40 13.38
CA ARG A 37 -11.30 -3.03 14.67
C ARG A 37 -12.73 -2.79 15.16
N GLY A 38 -13.42 -3.86 15.55
CA GLY A 38 -14.82 -3.83 15.97
C GLY A 38 -15.85 -3.76 14.83
N ARG A 39 -15.42 -3.59 13.57
CA ARG A 39 -16.31 -3.62 12.40
C ARG A 39 -16.62 -5.07 11.98
N GLY A 40 -17.69 -5.25 11.23
CA GLY A 40 -18.01 -6.53 10.60
C GLY A 40 -17.04 -6.87 9.47
N LEU A 41 -16.75 -8.15 9.25
CA LEU A 41 -15.79 -8.58 8.23
C LEU A 41 -16.19 -8.15 6.81
N MET A 42 -17.50 -8.12 6.50
CA MET A 42 -17.97 -7.63 5.19
C MET A 42 -17.58 -6.16 4.93
N HIS A 43 -17.44 -5.35 5.99
CA HIS A 43 -17.01 -3.96 5.84
C HIS A 43 -15.56 -3.88 5.33
N VAL A 44 -14.70 -4.83 5.71
CA VAL A 44 -13.31 -4.90 5.21
C VAL A 44 -13.29 -5.08 3.70
N PHE A 45 -13.99 -6.11 3.21
CA PHE A 45 -14.02 -6.42 1.77
C PHE A 45 -14.66 -5.32 0.92
N ASN A 46 -15.58 -4.54 1.49
CA ASN A 46 -16.17 -3.40 0.80
C ASN A 46 -15.31 -2.13 0.83
N SER A 47 -14.32 -2.05 1.72
CA SER A 47 -13.52 -0.84 1.92
C SER A 47 -12.15 -0.90 1.24
N LEU A 48 -11.62 -2.10 1.02
CA LEU A 48 -10.33 -2.29 0.36
C LEU A 48 -10.52 -2.47 -1.15
N ASP A 49 -9.49 -2.12 -1.92
CA ASP A 49 -9.47 -2.43 -3.35
C ASP A 49 -9.55 -3.95 -3.56
N TYR A 50 -10.29 -4.40 -4.57
CA TYR A 50 -10.54 -5.82 -4.83
C TYR A 50 -9.27 -6.64 -5.14
N ARG A 51 -8.17 -5.97 -5.51
CA ARG A 51 -6.87 -6.60 -5.76
C ARG A 51 -6.06 -6.79 -4.47
N THR A 52 -6.48 -6.17 -3.38
CA THR A 52 -5.83 -6.31 -2.07
C THR A 52 -5.94 -7.75 -1.61
N HIS A 53 -4.80 -8.42 -1.39
CA HIS A 53 -4.81 -9.74 -0.82
C HIS A 53 -5.16 -9.66 0.67
N VAL A 54 -6.31 -10.23 1.05
CA VAL A 54 -6.81 -10.22 2.43
C VAL A 54 -6.79 -11.64 2.99
N GLU A 55 -5.96 -11.85 4.00
CA GLU A 55 -5.92 -13.07 4.78
C GLU A 55 -6.80 -12.93 6.02
N VAL A 56 -7.76 -13.83 6.20
CA VAL A 56 -8.70 -13.78 7.31
C VAL A 56 -8.59 -15.03 8.18
N ARG A 57 -8.47 -14.84 9.50
CA ARG A 57 -8.28 -15.92 10.46
C ARG A 57 -9.17 -15.78 11.68
N ASP A 58 -9.72 -16.89 12.17
CA ASP A 58 -10.44 -16.95 13.44
C ASP A 58 -9.46 -16.90 14.61
N VAL A 59 -9.47 -15.79 15.36
CA VAL A 59 -8.57 -15.57 16.51
C VAL A 59 -9.21 -15.91 17.85
N SER A 60 -10.40 -16.51 17.86
CA SER A 60 -11.08 -16.93 19.10
C SER A 60 -10.35 -18.05 19.86
N GLY A 61 -9.40 -18.74 19.21
CA GLY A 61 -8.77 -19.97 19.69
C GLY A 61 -9.46 -21.26 19.25
N THR A 62 -10.59 -21.16 18.54
CA THR A 62 -11.29 -22.36 18.00
C THR A 62 -10.86 -22.73 16.58
N HIS A 63 -10.03 -21.91 15.93
CA HIS A 63 -9.47 -22.15 14.59
C HIS A 63 -10.53 -22.52 13.53
N ARG A 64 -11.69 -21.87 13.56
CA ARG A 64 -12.77 -22.16 12.62
C ARG A 64 -12.46 -21.60 11.23
N ASN A 65 -12.98 -22.27 10.22
CA ASN A 65 -13.07 -21.70 8.88
C ASN A 65 -13.99 -20.47 8.88
N VAL A 66 -13.51 -19.36 8.33
CA VAL A 66 -14.24 -18.10 8.27
C VAL A 66 -15.18 -18.13 7.06
N LEU A 67 -16.37 -18.67 7.27
CA LEU A 67 -17.45 -18.73 6.28
C LEU A 67 -18.53 -17.69 6.60
N TRP A 68 -19.16 -17.11 5.57
CA TRP A 68 -20.23 -16.12 5.70
C TRP A 68 -19.78 -14.84 6.42
N PRO A 69 -19.14 -13.88 5.71
CA PRO A 69 -18.49 -12.71 6.32
C PRO A 69 -19.38 -11.87 7.25
N PHE A 70 -20.69 -11.88 7.05
CA PHE A 70 -21.66 -11.15 7.89
C PHE A 70 -21.71 -11.65 9.34
N SER A 71 -21.29 -12.89 9.60
CA SER A 71 -21.32 -13.51 10.94
C SER A 71 -20.05 -13.24 11.77
N TRP A 72 -19.15 -12.39 11.29
CA TRP A 72 -17.83 -12.17 11.89
C TRP A 72 -17.56 -10.68 12.12
N LYS A 73 -16.82 -10.39 13.18
CA LYS A 73 -16.29 -9.06 13.48
C LYS A 73 -14.78 -9.09 13.66
N VAL A 74 -14.14 -7.98 13.33
CA VAL A 74 -12.69 -7.82 13.36
C VAL A 74 -12.22 -7.52 14.79
N CYS A 75 -11.23 -8.28 15.24
CA CYS A 75 -10.53 -8.07 16.51
C CYS A 75 -9.12 -7.54 16.31
N THR A 76 -8.44 -7.95 15.23
CA THR A 76 -7.10 -7.49 14.90
C THR A 76 -6.95 -7.23 13.42
N GLN A 77 -6.00 -6.36 13.09
CA GLN A 77 -5.61 -6.05 11.73
C GLN A 77 -4.10 -5.86 11.65
N SER A 78 -3.54 -6.15 10.50
CA SER A 78 -2.19 -5.80 10.10
C SER A 78 -2.21 -5.49 8.59
N PRO A 79 -1.64 -4.38 8.11
CA PRO A 79 -0.97 -3.32 8.87
C PRO A 79 -1.86 -2.58 9.89
N ALA A 80 -1.24 -1.81 10.77
CA ALA A 80 -1.97 -0.98 11.72
C ALA A 80 -2.77 0.12 11.00
N ALA A 81 -3.83 0.62 11.63
CA ALA A 81 -4.60 1.73 11.07
C ALA A 81 -3.68 2.94 10.79
N GLY A 82 -3.88 3.59 9.64
CA GLY A 82 -3.06 4.70 9.18
C GLY A 82 -1.72 4.31 8.55
N THR A 83 -1.28 3.05 8.66
CA THR A 83 -0.11 2.57 7.93
C THR A 83 -0.39 2.59 6.43
N LYS A 84 0.55 3.06 5.63
CA LYS A 84 0.44 3.04 4.16
C LYS A 84 0.32 1.61 3.66
N LEU A 85 -0.59 1.36 2.73
CA LEU A 85 -0.72 0.06 2.09
C LEU A 85 0.18 0.02 0.85
N ASP A 86 1.35 -0.59 0.97
CA ASP A 86 2.33 -0.74 -0.11
C ASP A 86 2.43 -2.22 -0.54
N ASP A 87 1.56 -2.66 -1.47
CA ASP A 87 1.44 -4.01 -2.08
C ASP A 87 1.43 -5.24 -1.13
N GLN A 88 1.54 -5.05 0.18
CA GLN A 88 1.56 -6.11 1.18
C GLN A 88 0.15 -6.66 1.45
N SER A 89 0.08 -7.96 1.81
CA SER A 89 -1.14 -8.61 2.28
C SER A 89 -1.69 -7.94 3.54
N VAL A 90 -3.01 -7.77 3.58
CA VAL A 90 -3.75 -7.35 4.77
C VAL A 90 -4.18 -8.59 5.55
N ARG A 91 -3.76 -8.71 6.80
CA ARG A 91 -4.17 -9.78 7.72
C ARG A 91 -5.25 -9.27 8.67
N ILE A 92 -6.36 -10.00 8.75
CA ILE A 92 -7.54 -9.66 9.57
C ILE A 92 -7.85 -10.84 10.50
N GLY A 93 -7.76 -10.60 11.80
CA GLY A 93 -8.22 -11.55 12.81
C GLY A 93 -9.66 -11.27 13.19
N VAL A 94 -10.52 -12.30 13.15
CA VAL A 94 -11.95 -12.19 13.43
C VAL A 94 -12.41 -13.14 14.52
N VAL A 95 -13.56 -12.83 15.10
CA VAL A 95 -14.36 -13.73 15.97
C VAL A 95 -15.82 -13.64 15.54
N LYS A 96 -16.68 -14.53 16.05
CA LYS A 96 -18.12 -14.39 15.79
C LYS A 96 -18.65 -13.08 16.37
N THR A 97 -19.69 -12.52 15.75
CA THR A 97 -20.23 -11.20 16.12
C THR A 97 -20.65 -11.10 17.59
N ASP A 98 -21.10 -12.19 18.19
CA ASP A 98 -21.51 -12.33 19.59
C ASP A 98 -20.36 -12.64 20.56
N GLU A 99 -19.18 -13.00 20.06
CA GLU A 99 -18.01 -13.34 20.88
C GLU A 99 -17.20 -12.12 21.31
N LYS A 100 -16.41 -12.23 22.38
CA LYS A 100 -15.50 -11.16 22.81
C LYS A 100 -14.15 -11.31 22.11
N CYS A 101 -13.55 -10.18 21.72
CA CYS A 101 -12.19 -10.20 21.21
C CYS A 101 -11.22 -10.64 22.30
N PRO A 102 -10.28 -11.55 22.00
CA PRO A 102 -9.29 -12.00 22.97
C PRO A 102 -8.32 -10.85 23.30
N LYS A 103 -7.86 -10.79 24.55
CA LYS A 103 -6.86 -9.79 25.00
C LYS A 103 -5.50 -10.00 24.32
N LYS A 104 -5.12 -11.27 24.14
CA LYS A 104 -4.02 -11.70 23.28
C LYS A 104 -4.67 -12.30 22.05
N ALA A 105 -4.68 -11.59 20.93
CA ALA A 105 -4.98 -12.25 19.67
C ALA A 105 -3.99 -13.41 19.55
N ALA A 106 -4.50 -14.61 19.27
CA ALA A 106 -3.63 -15.75 18.99
C ALA A 106 -2.74 -15.33 17.82
N ALA A 107 -1.48 -15.06 18.12
CA ALA A 107 -0.46 -14.94 17.10
C ALA A 107 -0.36 -16.34 16.50
N ASP A 108 -0.53 -16.43 15.19
CA ASP A 108 -0.33 -17.64 14.42
C ASP A 108 1.01 -18.28 14.80
N ASP A 109 0.96 -19.44 15.46
CA ASP A 109 2.04 -20.44 15.42
C ASP A 109 1.91 -21.26 14.13
#